data_AF-A0A4Y2B7Y0-F1
#
_entry.id   AF-A0A4Y2B7Y0-F1
#
_cell.length_a   1.000
_cell.length_b   1.000
_cell.length_c   1.000
_cell.angle_alpha   90.00
_cell.angle_beta   90.00
_cell.angle_gamma   90.00
#
_symmetry.space_group_name_H-M   'P 1'
#
loop_
_entity.id
_entity.type
_entity.pdbx_description
1 polymer ?
#
loop_
_entity_poly.entity_id
_entity_poly.type
_entity_poly.pdbx_seq_one_letter_code
_entity_poly.pdbx_strand_id
1 'polypeptide(L)'
;MQGYKRLPNYLKTIMLLAAREVGVGGEKIIAALHGSFLQSSSLNEIRFTILTKSLLQSNFNLTTLPPTEETARLHSRRTFLQVNLWTGHVLDRIK
;
A
#
# COMPACT_ATOMS: atom_id res chain seq x y z
N MET A 1 -4.66 -16.88 -25.86
CA MET A 1 -4.49 -15.64 -25.06
C MET A 1 -5.85 -14.96 -24.95
N GLN A 2 -6.44 -14.92 -23.75
CA GLN A 2 -7.75 -14.29 -23.54
C GLN A 2 -7.62 -12.78 -23.70
N GLY A 3 -8.45 -12.18 -24.56
CA GLY A 3 -8.39 -10.75 -24.89
C GLY A 3 -8.82 -9.90 -23.69
N TYR A 4 -7.95 -8.99 -23.27
CA TYR A 4 -8.23 -8.02 -22.22
C TYR A 4 -9.43 -7.14 -22.57
N LYS A 5 -10.43 -7.06 -21.67
CA LYS A 5 -11.59 -6.20 -21.87
C LYS A 5 -11.32 -4.82 -21.26
N ARG A 6 -11.33 -3.78 -22.10
CA ARG A 6 -11.28 -2.39 -21.63
C ARG A 6 -12.56 -2.09 -20.85
N LEU A 7 -12.40 -1.51 -19.67
CA LEU A 7 -13.54 -1.17 -18.82
C LEU A 7 -14.31 0.06 -19.35
N PRO A 8 -15.64 0.07 -19.25
CA PRO A 8 -16.47 1.27 -19.38
C PRO A 8 -16.06 2.37 -18.37
N ASN A 9 -16.29 3.64 -18.71
CA ASN A 9 -15.82 4.78 -17.90
C ASN A 9 -16.31 4.77 -16.44
N TYR A 10 -17.57 4.39 -16.19
CA TYR A 10 -18.09 4.29 -14.82
C TYR A 10 -17.37 3.22 -13.99
N LEU A 11 -17.04 2.07 -14.60
CA LEU A 11 -16.26 1.01 -13.94
C LEU A 11 -14.80 1.44 -13.72
N LYS A 12 -14.21 2.27 -14.60
CA LYS A 12 -12.88 2.84 -14.36
C LYS A 12 -12.86 3.71 -13.11
N THR A 13 -13.85 4.58 -12.94
CA THR A 13 -13.97 5.43 -11.75
C THR A 13 -14.09 4.59 -10.49
N ILE A 14 -14.94 3.56 -10.50
CA ILE A 14 -15.12 2.65 -9.36
C ILE A 14 -13.81 1.93 -9.03
N MET A 15 -13.08 1.43 -10.03
CA MET A 15 -11.80 0.75 -9.80
C MET A 15 -10.71 1.69 -9.27
N LEU A 16 -10.68 2.95 -9.71
CA LEU A 16 -9.74 3.95 -9.18
C LEU A 16 -10.04 4.27 -7.70
N LEU A 17 -11.32 4.41 -7.35
CA LEU A 17 -11.75 4.57 -5.95
C LEU A 17 -11.40 3.33 -5.12
N ALA A 18 -11.68 2.14 -5.64
CA ALA A 18 -11.33 0.88 -4.98
C ALA A 18 -9.82 0.76 -4.77
N ALA A 19 -9.00 1.08 -5.77
CA ALA A 19 -7.54 1.10 -5.64
C ALA A 19 -7.10 2.09 -4.54
N ARG A 20 -7.69 3.28 -4.50
CA ARG A 20 -7.42 4.28 -3.45
C ARG A 20 -7.65 3.69 -2.06
N GLU A 21 -8.80 3.08 -1.85
CA GLU A 21 -9.19 2.47 -0.56
C GLU A 21 -8.34 1.26 -0.21
N VAL A 22 -7.96 0.43 -1.18
CA VAL A 22 -6.98 -0.66 -0.97
C VAL A 22 -5.63 -0.11 -0.54
N GLY A 23 -5.22 1.05 -1.07
CA GLY A 23 -4.03 1.76 -0.59
C GLY A 23 -4.10 2.08 0.91
N VAL A 24 -5.21 2.69 1.34
CA VAL A 24 -5.45 3.06 2.75
C VAL A 24 -5.54 1.82 3.64
N GLY A 25 -6.25 0.78 3.20
CA GLY A 25 -6.37 -0.48 3.93
C GLY A 25 -5.02 -1.21 4.07
N GLY A 26 -4.24 -1.27 2.98
CA GLY A 26 -2.93 -1.93 2.98
C GLY A 26 -1.91 -1.23 3.87
N GLU A 27 -1.91 0.10 3.93
CA GLU A 27 -1.12 0.86 4.90
C GLU A 27 -1.46 0.47 6.35
N LYS A 28 -2.75 0.40 6.69
CA LYS A 28 -3.21 0.02 8.03
C LYS A 28 -2.81 -1.40 8.41
N ILE A 29 -2.85 -2.34 7.45
CA ILE A 29 -2.39 -3.72 7.66
C ILE A 29 -0.89 -3.75 7.96
N ILE A 30 -0.08 -3.00 7.19
CA ILE A 30 1.36 -2.91 7.41
C ILE A 30 1.67 -2.25 8.76
N ALA A 31 0.92 -1.22 9.15
CA ALA A 31 1.04 -0.60 10.48
C ALA A 31 0.80 -1.62 11.60
N ALA A 32 -0.26 -2.43 11.50
CA ALA A 32 -0.57 -3.48 12.46
C ALA A 32 0.54 -4.55 12.55
N LEU A 33 1.15 -4.94 11.42
CA LEU A 33 2.26 -5.90 11.38
C LEU A 33 3.50 -5.42 12.13
N HIS A 34 3.77 -4.11 12.11
CA HIS A 34 4.90 -3.51 12.81
C HIS A 34 4.60 -3.15 14.28
N GLY A 35 3.48 -3.65 14.83
CA GLY A 35 3.21 -3.61 16.27
C GLY A 35 2.46 -2.38 16.74
N SER A 36 1.74 -1.67 15.87
CA SER A 36 0.81 -0.65 16.35
C SER A 36 -0.41 -1.30 17.02
N PHE A 37 -0.35 -1.44 18.34
CA PHE A 37 -1.55 -1.61 19.19
C PHE A 37 -2.38 -0.32 19.25
N LEU A 38 -1.81 0.81 18.83
CA LEU A 38 -2.47 2.09 18.73
C LEU A 38 -3.29 2.13 17.43
N GLN A 39 -4.59 1.93 17.55
CA GLN A 39 -5.58 2.04 16.45
C GLN A 39 -5.55 3.39 15.71
N SER A 40 -4.76 4.38 16.17
CA SER A 40 -4.74 5.75 15.69
C SER A 40 -3.41 6.23 15.09
N SER A 41 -2.33 5.44 15.11
CA SER A 41 -1.01 5.92 14.66
C SER A 41 -0.81 5.75 13.15
N SER A 42 -0.32 6.78 12.48
CA SER A 42 0.10 6.68 11.08
C SER A 42 1.32 5.76 10.92
N LEU A 43 1.50 5.16 9.73
CA LEU A 43 2.68 4.31 9.48
C LEU A 43 4.00 5.09 9.64
N ASN A 44 3.97 6.40 9.37
CA ASN A 44 5.11 7.28 9.56
C ASN A 44 5.44 7.53 11.04
N GLU A 45 4.45 7.65 11.93
CA GLU A 45 4.68 7.73 13.38
C GLU A 45 5.31 6.45 13.93
N ILE A 46 4.83 5.29 13.46
CA ILE A 46 5.40 3.99 13.81
C ILE A 46 6.86 3.94 13.36
N ARG A 47 7.12 4.32 12.10
CA ARG A 47 8.48 4.38 11.54
C ARG A 47 9.40 5.29 12.36
N PHE A 48 8.93 6.48 12.73
CA PHE A 48 9.69 7.43 13.54
C PHE A 48 9.99 6.86 14.93
N THR A 49 9.03 6.21 15.57
CA THR A 49 9.20 5.58 16.88
C THR A 49 10.22 4.46 16.83
N ILE A 50 10.13 3.57 15.82
CA ILE A 50 11.08 2.47 15.63
C ILE A 50 12.48 3.05 15.38
N LEU A 51 12.62 4.03 14.49
CA LEU A 51 13.89 4.67 14.19
C LEU A 51 14.52 5.27 15.46
N THR A 52 13.76 6.07 16.21
CA THR A 52 14.25 6.74 17.43
C THR A 52 14.71 5.73 18.48
N LYS A 53 13.94 4.67 18.71
CA LYS A 53 14.33 3.59 19.63
C LYS A 53 15.57 2.86 19.15
N SER A 54 15.71 2.66 17.85
CA SER A 54 16.82 1.91 17.29
C SER A 54 18.12 2.71 17.23
N LEU A 55 18.06 4.04 17.13
CA LEU A 55 19.25 4.90 17.23
C LEU A 55 19.96 4.79 18.60
N LEU A 56 19.26 4.31 19.63
CA LEU A 56 19.84 4.03 20.95
C LEU A 56 20.62 2.71 20.98
N GLN A 57 20.56 1.90 19.92
CA GLN A 57 21.20 0.59 19.82
C GLN A 57 22.41 0.66 18.91
N SER A 58 23.54 0.07 19.34
CA SER A 58 24.80 0.10 18.57
C SER A 58 24.76 -0.69 17.26
N ASN A 59 23.80 -1.58 17.08
CA ASN A 59 23.69 -2.51 15.94
C ASN A 59 22.40 -2.29 15.12
N PHE A 60 21.95 -1.05 14.98
CA PHE A 60 20.74 -0.76 14.22
C PHE A 60 20.86 -1.18 12.76
N ASN A 61 19.89 -1.97 12.29
CA ASN A 61 19.73 -2.33 10.89
C ASN A 61 18.54 -1.59 10.27
N LEU A 62 18.84 -0.74 9.29
CA LEU A 62 17.85 0.04 8.52
C LEU A 62 16.78 -0.82 7.84
N THR A 63 17.07 -2.09 7.53
CA THR A 63 16.09 -2.98 6.87
C THR A 63 14.93 -3.39 7.76
N THR A 64 15.00 -3.11 9.07
CA THR A 64 13.91 -3.40 10.02
C THR A 64 12.83 -2.32 10.05
N LEU A 65 13.07 -1.18 9.38
CA LEU A 65 12.10 -0.09 9.31
C LEU A 65 10.91 -0.48 8.43
N PRO A 66 9.67 -0.14 8.85
CA PRO A 66 8.52 -0.24 7.97
C PRO A 66 8.69 0.66 6.74
N PRO A 67 8.04 0.35 5.62
CA PRO A 67 7.96 1.27 4.48
C PRO A 67 7.30 2.59 4.89
N THR A 68 7.50 3.65 4.11
CA THR A 68 6.76 4.90 4.35
C THR A 68 5.28 4.70 4.04
N GLU A 69 4.42 5.53 4.62
CA GLU A 69 2.97 5.53 4.36
C GLU A 69 2.65 5.53 2.86
N GLU A 70 3.27 6.44 2.10
CA GLU A 70 3.05 6.53 0.66
C GLU A 70 3.54 5.28 -0.08
N THR A 71 4.69 4.72 0.32
CA THR A 71 5.20 3.47 -0.27
C THR A 71 4.24 2.30 -0.02
N ALA A 72 3.71 2.18 1.20
CA ALA A 72 2.74 1.16 1.57
C ALA A 72 1.44 1.28 0.74
N ARG A 73 0.93 2.50 0.58
CA ARG A 73 -0.25 2.80 -0.25
C ARG A 73 -0.02 2.49 -1.72
N LEU A 74 1.10 2.94 -2.27
CA LEU A 74 1.47 2.69 -3.67
C LEU A 74 1.65 1.20 -3.96
N HIS A 75 2.34 0.48 -3.07
CA HIS A 75 2.53 -0.96 -3.21
C HIS A 75 1.19 -1.70 -3.22
N SER A 76 0.30 -1.39 -2.27
CA SER A 76 -1.02 -2.01 -2.17
C SER A 76 -1.89 -1.71 -3.39
N ARG A 77 -1.91 -0.44 -3.85
CA ARG A 77 -2.58 -0.03 -5.10
C ARG A 77 -2.06 -0.80 -6.31
N ARG A 78 -0.74 -0.88 -6.46
CA ARG A 78 -0.09 -1.56 -7.58
C ARG A 78 -0.46 -3.04 -7.61
N THR A 79 -0.39 -3.72 -6.47
CA THR A 79 -0.76 -5.14 -6.36
C THR A 79 -2.22 -5.36 -6.71
N PHE A 80 -3.13 -4.52 -6.22
CA PHE A 80 -4.54 -4.59 -6.60
C PHE A 80 -4.77 -4.44 -8.10
N LEU A 81 -4.15 -3.43 -8.73
CA LEU A 81 -4.26 -3.21 -10.17
C LEU A 81 -3.67 -4.36 -10.98
N GLN A 82 -2.56 -4.93 -10.52
CA GLN A 82 -1.91 -6.07 -11.15
C GLN A 82 -2.79 -7.33 -11.11
N VAL A 83 -3.46 -7.59 -9.98
CA VAL A 83 -4.43 -8.70 -9.88
C VAL A 83 -5.63 -8.47 -10.81
N ASN A 84 -6.15 -7.24 -10.89
CA ASN A 84 -7.23 -6.90 -11.83
C ASN A 84 -6.81 -7.11 -13.29
N LEU A 85 -5.58 -6.73 -13.64
CA LEU A 85 -5.03 -6.98 -14.97
C LEU A 85 -5.01 -8.48 -15.28
N TRP A 86 -4.54 -9.32 -14.35
CA TRP A 86 -4.52 -10.77 -14.51
C TRP A 86 -5.91 -11.40 -14.65
N THR A 87 -6.94 -10.81 -14.02
CA THR A 87 -8.33 -11.27 -14.16
C THR A 87 -9.04 -10.73 -15.40
N GLY A 88 -8.33 -9.98 -16.26
CA GLY A 88 -8.85 -9.48 -17.54
C GLY A 88 -9.50 -8.10 -17.45
N HIS A 89 -9.42 -7.42 -16.30
CA HIS A 89 -9.90 -6.07 -16.10
C HIS A 89 -8.77 -5.05 -16.27
N VAL A 90 -8.79 -4.31 -17.37
CA VAL A 90 -7.71 -3.34 -17.67
C VAL A 90 -8.18 -1.91 -17.44
N LEU A 91 -7.50 -1.24 -16.50
CA LEU A 91 -7.46 0.21 -16.43
C LEU A 91 -6.42 0.71 -17.43
N ASP A 92 -6.78 1.69 -18.25
CA ASP A 92 -5.82 2.34 -19.13
C ASP A 92 -4.67 2.88 -18.27
N ARG A 93 -3.43 2.70 -18.74
CA ARG A 93 -2.23 3.10 -18.02
C ARG A 93 -2.34 4.57 -17.64
N ILE A 94 -2.22 4.90 -16.35
CA ILE A 94 -2.04 6.27 -15.89
C ILE A 94 -0.72 6.76 -16.52
N LYS A 95 -0.81 7.74 -17.41
CA LYS A 95 0.37 8.45 -17.95
C LYS A 95 0.88 9.44 -16.92
#